data_AF-A0AB74J0I5-F1
#
_entry.id   AF-A0AB74J0I5-F1
#
_cell.length_a   1.000
_cell.length_b   1.000
_cell.length_c   1.000
_cell.angle_alpha   90.00
_cell.angle_beta   90.00
_cell.angle_gamma   90.00
#
_symmetry.space_group_name_H-M   'P 1'
#
loop_
_entity.id
_entity.type
_entity.pdbx_description
1 polymer ?
#
loop_
_entity_poly.entity_id
_entity_poly.type
_entity_poly.pdbx_seq_one_letter_code
_entity_poly.pdbx_strand_id
1 'polypeptide(L)'
;MSDSWFEYAIAPDGCRPEEAQALRAYLRDEITVIEAAKEIVRPTEECEKPLEDLPNLWGVLQDALIQLPNLQSKIVELICSIKQRPDSGSVKNSSPRFWLNLPSFGHQWYDGNWWYYQNHWRNHPDTYRSPEKLAQIANIARTEALFVMVDADVLGEGLKFEGLARICDTLEDSKALLDIELPTVQEWLSHAGPILYDLSRTPHEHYLLRSCKDFRRQVKEGKIHAVKQNERDLWQGEGGTSIERWKFWRERLQHLQNDSNLLGSTRETAKIALDAMG
;
A
#
# COMPACT_ATOMS: atom_id res chain seq x y z
N MET A 1 11.90 2.08 19.45
CA MET A 1 11.97 3.26 18.56
C MET A 1 13.14 4.10 19.03
N SER A 2 14.20 4.23 18.23
CA SER A 2 15.34 5.08 18.59
C SER A 2 15.03 6.54 18.29
N ASP A 3 15.58 7.45 19.10
CA ASP A 3 15.48 8.90 18.87
C ASP A 3 16.10 9.33 17.54
N SER A 4 17.05 8.54 17.03
CA SER A 4 17.76 8.76 15.78
C SER A 4 16.86 8.83 14.54
N TRP A 5 15.70 8.17 14.53
CA TRP A 5 14.78 8.25 13.39
C TRP A 5 14.16 9.64 13.28
N PHE A 6 13.74 10.23 14.40
CA PHE A 6 13.17 11.58 14.42
C PHE A 6 14.24 12.65 14.16
N GLU A 7 15.46 12.46 14.65
CA GLU A 7 16.58 13.35 14.36
C GLU A 7 16.90 13.41 12.86
N TYR A 8 16.74 12.29 12.14
CA TYR A 8 16.87 12.26 10.68
C TYR A 8 15.66 12.91 9.98
N ALA A 9 14.45 12.69 10.50
CA ALA A 9 13.22 13.24 9.91
C ALA A 9 13.14 14.78 9.93
N ILE A 10 13.85 15.44 10.86
CA ILE A 10 13.90 16.91 11.02
C ILE A 10 15.11 17.58 10.30
N ALA A 11 15.81 16.86 9.42
CA ALA A 11 16.93 17.40 8.64
C ALA A 11 16.49 18.60 7.75
N PRO A 12 17.40 19.39 7.14
CA PRO A 12 17.06 20.64 6.43
C PRO A 12 16.03 20.53 5.31
N ASP A 13 15.88 19.33 4.73
CA ASP A 13 14.89 19.00 3.68
C ASP A 13 13.71 18.15 4.24
N GLY A 14 13.61 18.05 5.56
CA GLY A 14 12.66 17.20 6.29
C GLY A 14 11.40 17.95 6.76
N CYS A 15 10.65 17.33 7.66
CA CYS A 15 9.45 17.96 8.24
C CYS A 15 9.82 19.03 9.28
N ARG A 16 8.84 19.85 9.64
CA ARG A 16 9.07 20.85 10.69
C ARG A 16 9.28 20.14 12.04
N PRO A 17 10.17 20.64 12.93
CA PRO A 17 10.46 20.00 14.21
C PRO A 17 9.22 19.72 15.07
N GLU A 18 8.23 20.61 15.03
CA GLU A 18 6.96 20.48 15.74
C GLU A 18 6.14 19.27 15.25
N GLU A 19 6.17 19.00 13.94
CA GLU A 19 5.47 17.88 13.30
C GLU A 19 6.10 16.55 13.74
N ALA A 20 7.44 16.47 13.70
CA ALA A 20 8.17 15.31 14.20
C ALA A 20 7.96 15.09 15.71
N GLN A 21 7.93 16.15 16.51
CA GLN A 21 7.72 16.07 17.95
C GLN A 21 6.31 15.57 18.28
N ALA A 22 5.28 16.06 17.58
CA ALA A 22 3.91 15.60 17.75
C ALA A 22 3.77 14.11 17.39
N LEU A 23 4.35 13.70 16.25
CA LEU A 23 4.38 12.29 15.85
C LEU A 23 5.10 11.42 16.89
N ARG A 24 6.26 11.87 17.41
CA ARG A 24 7.02 11.14 18.43
C ARG A 24 6.21 10.94 19.71
N ALA A 25 5.59 12.00 20.22
CA ALA A 25 4.78 11.94 21.43
C ALA A 25 3.62 10.96 21.28
N TYR A 26 2.93 10.99 20.13
CA TYR A 26 1.82 10.08 19.85
C TYR A 26 2.27 8.62 19.75
N LEU A 27 3.36 8.35 19.00
CA LEU A 27 3.86 7.00 18.84
C LEU A 27 4.39 6.39 20.16
N ARG A 28 4.66 7.24 21.17
CA ARG A 28 5.04 6.86 22.53
C ARG A 28 3.89 6.81 23.54
N ASP A 29 2.66 7.02 23.09
CA ASP A 29 1.48 7.09 23.96
C ASP A 29 1.55 8.23 24.99
N GLU A 30 2.33 9.28 24.71
CA GLU A 30 2.43 10.48 25.58
C GLU A 30 1.24 11.43 25.38
N ILE A 31 0.63 11.40 24.18
CA ILE A 31 -0.56 12.17 23.81
C ILE A 31 -1.55 11.28 23.07
N THR A 32 -2.82 11.66 23.09
CA THR A 32 -3.90 10.97 22.36
C THR A 32 -3.82 11.22 20.86
N VAL A 33 -4.48 10.39 20.06
CA VAL A 33 -4.56 10.58 18.59
C VAL A 33 -5.19 11.93 18.21
N ILE A 34 -6.17 12.42 18.99
CA ILE A 34 -6.84 13.69 18.73
C ILE A 34 -5.89 14.88 18.99
N GLU A 35 -5.12 14.80 20.08
CA GLU A 35 -4.08 15.80 20.40
C GLU A 35 -2.98 15.76 19.35
N ALA A 36 -2.51 14.57 18.97
CA ALA A 36 -1.51 14.38 17.93
C ALA A 36 -1.95 14.97 16.59
N ALA A 37 -3.16 14.66 16.16
CA ALA A 37 -3.74 15.18 14.92
C ALA A 37 -3.88 16.71 14.94
N LYS A 38 -4.04 17.32 16.12
CA LYS A 38 -4.05 18.77 16.29
C LYS A 38 -2.65 19.37 16.22
N GLU A 39 -1.72 18.84 17.00
CA GLU A 39 -0.38 19.40 17.12
C GLU A 39 0.43 19.21 15.83
N ILE A 40 0.27 18.07 15.14
CA ILE A 40 1.03 17.77 13.92
C ILE A 40 0.62 18.63 12.72
N VAL A 41 -0.63 19.10 12.66
CA VAL A 41 -1.09 19.94 11.53
C VAL A 41 -1.01 21.43 11.83
N ARG A 42 -0.87 21.82 13.11
CA ARG A 42 -0.84 23.23 13.55
C ARG A 42 0.17 24.06 12.75
N PRO A 43 1.41 23.62 12.49
CA PRO A 43 2.36 24.41 11.70
C PRO A 43 1.84 24.72 10.29
N THR A 44 1.13 23.78 9.66
CA THR A 44 0.49 23.99 8.36
C THR A 44 -0.72 24.92 8.45
N GLU A 45 -1.50 24.85 9.52
CA GLU A 45 -2.62 25.78 9.77
C GLU A 45 -2.17 27.22 10.07
N GLU A 46 -0.94 27.40 10.56
CA GLU A 46 -0.39 28.70 10.94
C GLU A 46 0.49 29.32 9.85
N CYS A 47 0.96 28.54 8.88
CA CYS A 47 1.81 29.06 7.80
C CYS A 47 1.03 29.86 6.74
N GLU A 48 1.71 30.78 6.08
CA GLU A 48 1.11 31.66 5.06
C GLU A 48 0.66 30.89 3.81
N LYS A 49 1.35 29.78 3.49
CA LYS A 49 1.16 29.02 2.26
C LYS A 49 1.09 27.52 2.54
N PRO A 50 -0.04 27.04 3.11
CA PRO A 50 -0.17 25.65 3.55
C PRO A 50 0.07 24.61 2.47
N LEU A 51 -0.24 24.90 1.21
CA LEU A 51 -0.03 23.96 0.11
C LEU A 51 1.45 23.79 -0.28
N GLU A 52 2.31 24.80 -0.05
CA GLU A 52 3.74 24.72 -0.39
C GLU A 52 4.50 23.83 0.62
N ASP A 53 4.10 23.84 1.89
CA ASP A 53 4.77 23.09 2.96
C ASP A 53 4.15 21.71 3.24
N LEU A 54 2.94 21.46 2.73
CA LEU A 54 2.21 20.20 2.91
C LEU A 54 3.00 18.94 2.49
N PRO A 55 3.79 18.95 1.39
CA PRO A 55 4.57 17.78 0.99
C PRO A 55 5.54 17.27 2.06
N ASN A 56 6.07 18.16 2.92
CA ASN A 56 7.00 17.80 3.99
C ASN A 56 6.29 17.04 5.12
N LEU A 57 5.10 17.50 5.51
CA LEU A 57 4.23 16.80 6.47
C LEU A 57 3.82 15.41 5.94
N TRP A 58 3.44 15.33 4.66
CA TRP A 58 3.15 14.05 4.03
C TRP A 58 4.38 13.15 3.93
N GLY A 59 5.54 13.73 3.63
CA GLY A 59 6.82 13.00 3.56
C GLY A 59 7.12 12.27 4.85
N VAL A 60 7.10 12.97 6.00
CA VAL A 60 7.39 12.32 7.29
C VAL A 60 6.37 11.24 7.67
N LEU A 61 5.08 11.45 7.38
CA LEU A 61 4.05 10.45 7.69
C LEU A 61 4.19 9.21 6.80
N GLN A 62 4.50 9.39 5.51
CA GLN A 62 4.73 8.28 4.58
C GLN A 62 6.03 7.54 4.88
N ASP A 63 7.10 8.25 5.25
CA ASP A 63 8.33 7.63 5.73
C ASP A 63 8.10 6.85 7.02
N ALA A 64 7.32 7.37 7.96
CA ALA A 64 6.96 6.66 9.18
C ALA A 64 6.19 5.37 8.86
N LEU A 65 5.22 5.42 7.92
CA LEU A 65 4.50 4.24 7.46
C LEU A 65 5.46 3.18 6.91
N ILE A 66 6.45 3.56 6.13
CA ILE A 66 7.38 2.60 5.50
C ILE A 66 8.46 2.12 6.48
N GLN A 67 8.97 2.98 7.35
CA GLN A 67 10.18 2.72 8.15
C GLN A 67 9.87 2.25 9.58
N LEU A 68 8.63 2.41 10.06
CA LEU A 68 8.18 2.00 11.40
C LEU A 68 7.08 0.92 11.33
N PRO A 69 7.39 -0.30 10.84
CA PRO A 69 6.39 -1.34 10.54
C PRO A 69 5.50 -1.74 11.73
N ASN A 70 6.03 -1.70 12.96
CA ASN A 70 5.30 -2.07 14.17
C ASN A 70 4.32 -0.98 14.65
N LEU A 71 4.34 0.20 14.01
CA LEU A 71 3.55 1.36 14.39
C LEU A 71 2.62 1.84 13.27
N GLN A 72 2.60 1.15 12.12
CA GLN A 72 1.78 1.52 10.97
C GLN A 72 0.31 1.72 11.32
N SER A 73 -0.28 0.83 12.15
CA SER A 73 -1.69 0.97 12.55
C SER A 73 -1.96 2.27 13.31
N LYS A 74 -1.05 2.70 14.19
CA LYS A 74 -1.15 4.00 14.87
C LYS A 74 -1.03 5.15 13.87
N ILE A 75 -0.09 5.07 12.92
CA ILE A 75 0.12 6.14 11.94
C ILE A 75 -1.09 6.25 11.01
N VAL A 76 -1.69 5.13 10.59
CA VAL A 76 -2.96 5.09 9.85
C VAL A 76 -4.08 5.74 10.67
N GLU A 77 -4.20 5.41 11.96
CA GLU A 77 -5.18 6.03 12.87
C GLU A 77 -4.99 7.55 12.96
N LEU A 78 -3.75 8.02 13.08
CA LEU A 78 -3.41 9.44 13.08
C LEU A 78 -3.84 10.15 11.79
N ILE A 79 -3.55 9.56 10.63
CA ILE A 79 -3.95 10.12 9.33
C ILE A 79 -5.47 10.18 9.20
N CYS A 80 -6.17 9.14 9.63
CA CYS A 80 -7.64 9.14 9.69
C CYS A 80 -8.16 10.21 10.64
N SER A 81 -7.51 10.41 11.79
CA SER A 81 -7.86 11.45 12.74
C SER A 81 -7.65 12.85 12.14
N ILE A 82 -6.55 13.08 11.42
CA ILE A 82 -6.30 14.32 10.66
C ILE A 82 -7.43 14.55 9.66
N LYS A 83 -7.80 13.53 8.87
CA LYS A 83 -8.87 13.61 7.87
C LYS A 83 -10.22 14.07 8.44
N GLN A 84 -10.52 13.71 9.69
CA GLN A 84 -11.79 14.05 10.35
C GLN A 84 -11.81 15.44 10.98
N ARG A 85 -10.70 16.18 10.96
CA ARG A 85 -10.61 17.49 11.61
C ARG A 85 -11.40 18.57 10.87
N PRO A 86 -11.97 19.54 11.59
CA PRO A 86 -12.41 20.78 10.97
C PRO A 86 -11.19 21.59 10.51
N ASP A 87 -11.31 22.23 9.36
CA ASP A 87 -10.29 23.15 8.86
C ASP A 87 -10.12 24.33 9.83
N SER A 88 -8.89 24.79 10.07
CA SER A 88 -8.59 25.95 10.91
C SER A 88 -7.38 26.76 10.42
N GLY A 89 -7.24 28.01 10.88
CA GLY A 89 -6.15 28.88 10.43
C GLY A 89 -6.20 29.19 8.92
N SER A 90 -5.02 29.21 8.28
CA SER A 90 -4.82 29.55 6.88
C SER A 90 -5.47 28.56 5.90
N VAL A 91 -5.55 27.27 6.26
CA VAL A 91 -6.08 26.21 5.37
C VAL A 91 -7.57 26.41 5.03
N LYS A 92 -8.34 27.07 5.90
CA LYS A 92 -9.76 27.42 5.65
C LYS A 92 -9.95 28.23 4.37
N ASN A 93 -8.96 29.06 4.04
CA ASN A 93 -8.99 29.94 2.87
C ASN A 93 -8.33 29.29 1.64
N SER A 94 -7.63 28.17 1.82
CA SER A 94 -6.85 27.51 0.76
C SER A 94 -7.65 26.49 -0.03
N SER A 95 -8.56 25.75 0.62
CA SER A 95 -9.42 24.75 -0.04
C SER A 95 -10.62 24.39 0.85
N PRO A 96 -11.82 24.16 0.29
CA PRO A 96 -12.93 23.61 1.07
C PRO A 96 -12.66 22.18 1.53
N ARG A 97 -12.90 21.91 2.82
CA ARG A 97 -12.71 20.58 3.44
C ARG A 97 -11.26 20.11 3.26
N PHE A 98 -10.30 21.01 3.55
CA PHE A 98 -8.88 20.81 3.33
C PHE A 98 -8.40 19.50 3.95
N TRP A 99 -8.62 19.30 5.26
CA TRP A 99 -8.15 18.10 5.94
C TRP A 99 -8.87 16.84 5.50
N LEU A 100 -10.17 16.93 5.23
CA LEU A 100 -10.94 15.79 4.72
C LEU A 100 -10.41 15.26 3.38
N ASN A 101 -10.03 16.18 2.50
CA ASN A 101 -9.59 15.83 1.16
C ASN A 101 -8.12 15.39 1.12
N LEU A 102 -7.35 15.57 2.20
CA LEU A 102 -5.93 15.25 2.31
C LEU A 102 -5.15 15.60 1.02
N PRO A 103 -5.14 16.89 0.61
CA PRO A 103 -4.66 17.28 -0.70
C PRO A 103 -3.26 16.76 -0.96
N SER A 104 -3.05 16.17 -2.13
CA SER A 104 -1.78 15.59 -2.59
C SER A 104 -1.23 14.39 -1.81
N PHE A 105 -1.84 13.94 -0.70
CA PHE A 105 -1.31 12.80 0.07
C PHE A 105 -1.24 11.53 -0.79
N GLY A 106 -2.38 11.17 -1.43
CA GLY A 106 -2.44 10.02 -2.33
C GLY A 106 -1.51 10.16 -3.53
N HIS A 107 -1.50 11.31 -4.22
CA HIS A 107 -0.60 11.54 -5.35
C HIS A 107 0.86 11.33 -4.97
N GLN A 108 1.30 11.90 -3.84
CA GLN A 108 2.67 11.75 -3.35
C GLN A 108 2.99 10.29 -2.99
N TRP A 109 2.03 9.55 -2.42
CA TRP A 109 2.20 8.11 -2.15
C TRP A 109 2.42 7.31 -3.44
N TYR A 110 1.59 7.54 -4.46
CA TYR A 110 1.71 6.83 -5.75
C TYR A 110 2.99 7.21 -6.49
N ASP A 111 3.34 8.50 -6.54
CA ASP A 111 4.53 8.99 -7.23
C ASP A 111 5.81 8.48 -6.56
N GLY A 112 5.89 8.56 -5.22
CA GLY A 112 7.04 8.08 -4.45
C GLY A 112 7.24 6.56 -4.52
N ASN A 113 6.14 5.83 -4.73
CA ASN A 113 6.14 4.37 -4.85
C ASN A 113 5.88 3.88 -6.28
N TRP A 114 6.06 4.71 -7.31
CA TRP A 114 5.72 4.35 -8.70
C TRP A 114 6.40 3.06 -9.18
N TRP A 115 7.65 2.85 -8.77
CA TRP A 115 8.43 1.65 -9.06
C TRP A 115 7.76 0.36 -8.54
N TYR A 116 7.00 0.46 -7.44
CA TYR A 116 6.26 -0.66 -6.87
C TYR A 116 5.04 -1.00 -7.72
N TYR A 117 4.27 -0.02 -8.16
CA TYR A 117 3.10 -0.26 -9.02
C TYR A 117 3.48 -0.83 -10.39
N GLN A 118 4.62 -0.41 -10.93
CA GLN A 118 5.15 -0.88 -12.22
C GLN A 118 5.88 -2.24 -12.16
N ASN A 119 5.97 -2.89 -11.00
CA ASN A 119 6.71 -4.14 -10.80
C ASN A 119 8.17 -4.03 -11.31
N HIS A 120 8.85 -2.90 -11.06
CA HIS A 120 10.20 -2.63 -11.60
C HIS A 120 11.22 -3.74 -11.28
N TRP A 121 11.03 -4.45 -10.17
CA TRP A 121 11.85 -5.61 -9.79
C TRP A 121 11.87 -6.72 -10.84
N ARG A 122 10.82 -6.88 -11.66
CA ARG A 122 10.81 -7.89 -12.73
C ARG A 122 11.87 -7.62 -13.81
N ASN A 123 12.27 -6.35 -13.99
CA ASN A 123 13.32 -5.96 -14.93
C ASN A 123 14.70 -5.81 -14.26
N HIS A 124 14.72 -5.54 -12.94
CA HIS A 124 15.94 -5.25 -12.19
C HIS A 124 15.99 -5.98 -10.84
N PRO A 125 15.89 -7.32 -10.81
CA PRO A 125 15.67 -8.09 -9.58
C PRO A 125 16.75 -7.87 -8.51
N ASP A 126 18.01 -7.74 -8.93
CA ASP A 126 19.14 -7.62 -8.00
C ASP A 126 19.10 -6.32 -7.18
N THR A 127 18.43 -5.27 -7.69
CA THR A 127 18.22 -4.01 -6.96
C THR A 127 17.24 -4.16 -5.79
N TYR A 128 16.38 -5.18 -5.81
CA TYR A 128 15.26 -5.32 -4.87
C TYR A 128 15.38 -6.52 -3.92
N ARG A 129 16.41 -7.35 -4.06
CA ARG A 129 16.65 -8.53 -3.21
C ARG A 129 17.31 -8.23 -1.87
N SER A 130 17.74 -6.99 -1.61
CA SER A 130 18.26 -6.66 -0.28
C SER A 130 17.16 -6.79 0.79
N PRO A 131 17.51 -7.21 2.01
CA PRO A 131 16.54 -7.30 3.10
C PRO A 131 15.77 -6.00 3.33
N GLU A 132 16.44 -4.85 3.18
CA GLU A 132 15.84 -3.53 3.36
C GLU A 132 14.78 -3.24 2.29
N LYS A 133 15.04 -3.64 1.03
CA LYS A 133 14.07 -3.45 -0.06
C LYS A 133 12.89 -4.39 0.03
N LEU A 134 13.11 -5.65 0.41
CA LEU A 134 12.03 -6.59 0.67
C LEU A 134 11.14 -6.10 1.82
N ALA A 135 11.73 -5.59 2.90
CA ALA A 135 10.99 -4.98 3.99
C ALA A 135 10.22 -3.74 3.53
N GLN A 136 10.82 -2.86 2.73
CA GLN A 136 10.13 -1.70 2.17
C GLN A 136 8.90 -2.09 1.33
N ILE A 137 9.03 -3.10 0.47
CA ILE A 137 7.93 -3.63 -0.36
C ILE A 137 6.79 -4.15 0.53
N ALA A 138 7.12 -4.97 1.52
CA ALA A 138 6.14 -5.49 2.48
C ALA A 138 5.45 -4.36 3.27
N ASN A 139 6.21 -3.36 3.73
CA ASN A 139 5.67 -2.26 4.52
C ASN A 139 4.73 -1.35 3.71
N ILE A 140 5.00 -1.14 2.42
CA ILE A 140 4.06 -0.46 1.51
C ILE A 140 2.77 -1.26 1.42
N ALA A 141 2.85 -2.57 1.13
CA ALA A 141 1.69 -3.45 1.01
C ALA A 141 0.85 -3.49 2.30
N ARG A 142 1.49 -3.59 3.46
CA ARG A 142 0.81 -3.56 4.77
C ARG A 142 0.07 -2.24 4.98
N THR A 143 0.73 -1.12 4.66
CA THR A 143 0.12 0.22 4.79
C THR A 143 -1.15 0.33 3.95
N GLU A 144 -1.08 -0.09 2.68
CA GLU A 144 -2.25 -0.07 1.80
C GLU A 144 -3.37 -0.96 2.30
N ALA A 145 -3.04 -2.18 2.76
CA ALA A 145 -4.01 -3.10 3.33
C ALA A 145 -4.69 -2.52 4.59
N LEU A 146 -3.93 -1.85 5.46
CA LEU A 146 -4.48 -1.15 6.63
C LEU A 146 -5.41 0.00 6.24
N PHE A 147 -5.05 0.79 5.21
CA PHE A 147 -5.94 1.85 4.71
C PHE A 147 -7.24 1.32 4.11
N VAL A 148 -7.21 0.17 3.44
CA VAL A 148 -8.44 -0.50 2.97
C VAL A 148 -9.34 -0.90 4.14
N MET A 149 -8.77 -1.38 5.25
CA MET A 149 -9.55 -1.83 6.40
C MET A 149 -10.26 -0.69 7.16
N VAL A 150 -9.69 0.51 7.17
CA VAL A 150 -10.28 1.68 7.86
C VAL A 150 -11.29 2.46 7.00
N ASP A 151 -11.45 2.09 5.73
CA ASP A 151 -12.39 2.68 4.75
C ASP A 151 -12.38 4.22 4.74
N ALA A 152 -11.19 4.80 4.93
CA ALA A 152 -11.03 6.24 5.12
C ALA A 152 -10.83 7.02 3.82
N ASP A 153 -10.90 6.35 2.65
CA ASP A 153 -10.64 6.94 1.32
C ASP A 153 -9.42 7.89 1.34
N VAL A 154 -8.30 7.38 1.87
CA VAL A 154 -7.04 8.14 2.01
C VAL A 154 -6.20 8.03 0.74
N LEU A 155 -6.10 6.83 0.16
CA LEU A 155 -5.38 6.55 -1.08
C LEU A 155 -6.32 6.26 -2.28
N GLY A 156 -7.60 6.61 -2.13
CA GLY A 156 -8.63 6.43 -3.15
C GLY A 156 -9.44 5.13 -3.02
N GLU A 157 -10.71 5.18 -3.43
CA GLU A 157 -11.65 4.04 -3.43
C GLU A 157 -11.15 2.82 -4.22
N GLY A 158 -10.23 3.04 -5.16
CA GLY A 158 -9.63 2.01 -6.02
C GLY A 158 -8.57 1.14 -5.34
N LEU A 159 -8.11 1.50 -4.13
CA LEU A 159 -6.99 0.84 -3.45
C LEU A 159 -7.18 -0.68 -3.27
N LYS A 160 -8.42 -1.11 -2.98
CA LYS A 160 -8.77 -2.53 -2.89
C LYS A 160 -8.50 -3.32 -4.19
N PHE A 161 -8.65 -2.67 -5.35
CA PHE A 161 -8.35 -3.28 -6.64
C PHE A 161 -6.86 -3.32 -6.94
N GLU A 162 -6.06 -2.37 -6.42
CA GLU A 162 -4.60 -2.46 -6.45
C GLU A 162 -4.12 -3.68 -5.67
N GLY A 163 -4.62 -3.89 -4.45
CA GLY A 163 -4.30 -5.07 -3.64
C GLY A 163 -4.65 -6.39 -4.33
N LEU A 164 -5.86 -6.51 -4.89
CA LEU A 164 -6.24 -7.67 -5.70
C LEU A 164 -5.33 -7.84 -6.92
N ALA A 165 -4.95 -6.74 -7.58
CA ALA A 165 -4.06 -6.80 -8.73
C ALA A 165 -2.65 -7.30 -8.35
N ARG A 166 -2.13 -6.96 -7.16
CA ARG A 166 -0.87 -7.54 -6.65
C ARG A 166 -0.96 -9.05 -6.45
N ILE A 167 -2.09 -9.53 -5.91
CA ILE A 167 -2.36 -10.97 -5.77
C ILE A 167 -2.41 -11.63 -7.15
N CYS A 168 -3.13 -11.03 -8.10
CA CYS A 168 -3.20 -11.53 -9.48
C CYS A 168 -1.82 -11.59 -10.14
N ASP A 169 -1.06 -10.50 -10.10
CA ASP A 169 0.26 -10.40 -10.71
C ASP A 169 1.22 -11.45 -10.16
N THR A 170 1.16 -11.72 -8.85
CA THR A 170 2.09 -12.64 -8.17
C THR A 170 1.68 -14.10 -8.33
N LEU A 171 0.40 -14.43 -8.15
CA LEU A 171 -0.07 -15.81 -8.08
C LEU A 171 -0.52 -16.36 -9.43
N GLU A 172 -0.82 -15.51 -10.40
CA GLU A 172 -1.32 -15.92 -11.71
C GLU A 172 -0.29 -15.82 -12.83
N ASP A 173 0.85 -15.17 -12.61
CA ASP A 173 1.87 -14.98 -13.64
C ASP A 173 3.05 -15.95 -13.44
N SER A 174 3.38 -16.75 -14.45
CA SER A 174 4.52 -17.67 -14.41
C SER A 174 5.87 -16.96 -14.32
N LYS A 175 5.93 -15.66 -14.60
CA LYS A 175 7.13 -14.82 -14.53
C LYS A 175 7.27 -14.06 -13.21
N ALA A 176 6.35 -14.25 -12.27
CA ALA A 176 6.42 -13.59 -10.96
C ALA A 176 7.70 -13.98 -10.21
N LEU A 177 8.37 -12.98 -9.63
CA LEU A 177 9.56 -13.20 -8.80
C LEU A 177 9.13 -13.44 -7.36
N LEU A 178 8.83 -14.69 -7.02
CA LEU A 178 8.20 -15.07 -5.76
C LEU A 178 9.02 -14.72 -4.50
N ASP A 179 10.35 -14.63 -4.61
CA ASP A 179 11.23 -14.16 -3.53
C ASP A 179 11.04 -12.68 -3.20
N ILE A 180 10.47 -11.89 -4.13
CA ILE A 180 10.25 -10.44 -4.01
C ILE A 180 8.76 -10.10 -3.87
N GLU A 181 7.90 -10.77 -4.64
CA GLU A 181 6.49 -10.41 -4.81
C GLU A 181 5.58 -11.04 -3.75
N LEU A 182 5.93 -12.22 -3.25
CA LEU A 182 5.09 -12.95 -2.31
C LEU A 182 4.92 -12.25 -0.94
N PRO A 183 5.91 -11.52 -0.39
CA PRO A 183 5.70 -10.68 0.78
C PRO A 183 4.56 -9.68 0.62
N THR A 184 4.39 -9.06 -0.56
CA THR A 184 3.26 -8.17 -0.85
C THR A 184 1.92 -8.91 -0.71
N VAL A 185 1.82 -10.12 -1.28
CA VAL A 185 0.62 -10.96 -1.18
C VAL A 185 0.32 -11.33 0.27
N GLN A 186 1.36 -11.72 1.03
CA GLN A 186 1.23 -12.05 2.44
C GLN A 186 0.63 -10.89 3.24
N GLU A 187 1.15 -9.67 3.05
CA GLU A 187 0.68 -8.50 3.79
C GLU A 187 -0.77 -8.13 3.44
N TRP A 188 -1.12 -8.16 2.15
CA TRP A 188 -2.51 -7.94 1.70
C TRP A 188 -3.48 -8.96 2.28
N LEU A 189 -3.14 -10.25 2.25
CA LEU A 189 -4.01 -11.30 2.78
C LEU A 189 -4.08 -11.25 4.31
N SER A 190 -2.97 -10.99 5.00
CA SER A 190 -2.91 -10.95 6.47
C SER A 190 -3.70 -9.78 7.06
N HIS A 191 -3.73 -8.64 6.37
CA HIS A 191 -4.33 -7.42 6.90
C HIS A 191 -5.67 -7.06 6.27
N ALA A 192 -5.90 -7.38 4.99
CA ALA A 192 -7.14 -7.05 4.29
C ALA A 192 -7.90 -8.27 3.74
N GLY A 193 -7.45 -9.50 4.06
CA GLY A 193 -8.03 -10.76 3.59
C GLY A 193 -9.57 -10.83 3.64
N PRO A 194 -10.24 -10.44 4.75
CA PRO A 194 -11.71 -10.45 4.83
C PRO A 194 -12.38 -9.58 3.77
N ILE A 195 -11.91 -8.34 3.56
CA ILE A 195 -12.46 -7.43 2.54
C ILE A 195 -12.20 -8.00 1.14
N LEU A 196 -11.01 -8.53 0.89
CA LEU A 196 -10.66 -9.11 -0.42
C LEU A 196 -11.49 -10.37 -0.73
N TYR A 197 -11.76 -11.18 0.30
CA TYR A 197 -12.63 -12.35 0.17
C TYR A 197 -14.08 -11.93 -0.12
N ASP A 198 -14.61 -10.94 0.60
CA ASP A 198 -15.97 -10.46 0.38
C ASP A 198 -16.13 -9.86 -1.03
N LEU A 199 -15.13 -9.13 -1.53
CA LEU A 199 -15.09 -8.69 -2.93
C LEU A 199 -15.04 -9.87 -3.92
N SER A 200 -14.49 -11.02 -3.52
CA SER A 200 -14.46 -12.21 -4.37
C SER A 200 -15.82 -12.93 -4.42
N ARG A 201 -16.73 -12.65 -3.48
CA ARG A 201 -18.09 -13.24 -3.44
C ARG A 201 -19.04 -12.63 -4.46
N THR A 202 -18.77 -11.41 -4.91
CA THR A 202 -19.59 -10.70 -5.89
C THR A 202 -18.72 -10.32 -7.08
N PRO A 203 -19.14 -10.57 -8.33
CA PRO A 203 -18.34 -10.18 -9.48
C PRO A 203 -18.16 -8.66 -9.57
N HIS A 204 -16.91 -8.23 -9.53
CA HIS A 204 -16.50 -6.85 -9.78
C HIS A 204 -15.53 -6.80 -10.96
N GLU A 205 -15.89 -6.00 -11.96
CA GLU A 205 -15.02 -5.72 -13.10
C GLU A 205 -14.12 -4.53 -12.81
N HIS A 206 -12.82 -4.67 -13.07
CA HIS A 206 -11.87 -3.57 -12.98
C HIS A 206 -10.71 -3.79 -13.95
N TYR A 207 -10.18 -2.72 -14.54
CA TYR A 207 -9.13 -2.83 -15.55
C TYR A 207 -7.82 -3.43 -15.01
N LEU A 208 -7.58 -3.33 -13.69
CA LEU A 208 -6.45 -3.97 -13.02
C LEU A 208 -6.65 -5.47 -12.80
N LEU A 209 -7.89 -5.98 -12.91
CA LEU A 209 -8.24 -7.37 -12.66
C LEU A 209 -8.41 -8.18 -13.95
N ARG A 210 -7.85 -7.71 -15.06
CA ARG A 210 -7.82 -8.45 -16.33
C ARG A 210 -7.21 -9.85 -16.15
N SER A 211 -7.80 -10.83 -16.80
CA SER A 211 -7.24 -12.18 -16.93
C SER A 211 -6.31 -12.29 -18.14
N CYS A 212 -5.58 -13.40 -18.27
CA CYS A 212 -4.84 -13.72 -19.49
C CYS A 212 -5.76 -13.73 -20.74
N LYS A 213 -7.01 -14.17 -20.62
CA LYS A 213 -8.00 -14.10 -21.70
C LYS A 213 -8.31 -12.67 -22.12
N ASP A 214 -8.47 -11.75 -21.15
CA ASP A 214 -8.70 -10.34 -21.43
C ASP A 214 -7.50 -9.69 -22.13
N PHE A 215 -6.29 -9.98 -21.68
CA PHE A 215 -5.08 -9.50 -22.33
C PHE A 215 -4.99 -9.98 -23.79
N ARG A 216 -5.18 -11.27 -24.04
CA ARG A 216 -5.18 -11.83 -25.40
C ARG A 216 -6.24 -11.19 -26.30
N ARG A 217 -7.46 -11.01 -25.76
CA ARG A 217 -8.56 -10.35 -26.48
C ARG A 217 -8.20 -8.91 -26.84
N GLN A 218 -7.70 -8.12 -25.89
CA GLN A 218 -7.35 -6.72 -26.12
C GLN A 218 -6.15 -6.53 -27.06
N VAL A 219 -5.18 -7.45 -27.04
CA VAL A 219 -4.09 -7.47 -28.03
C VAL A 219 -4.65 -7.74 -29.42
N LYS A 220 -5.54 -8.73 -29.57
CA LYS A 220 -6.20 -9.04 -30.86
C LYS A 220 -7.03 -7.86 -31.39
N GLU A 221 -7.63 -7.09 -30.48
CA GLU A 221 -8.39 -5.86 -30.78
C GLU A 221 -7.48 -4.63 -31.02
N GLY A 222 -6.16 -4.74 -30.87
CA GLY A 222 -5.22 -3.64 -31.04
C GLY A 222 -5.28 -2.56 -29.94
N LYS A 223 -5.90 -2.85 -28.79
CA LYS A 223 -6.07 -1.89 -27.68
C LYS A 223 -4.86 -1.80 -26.77
N ILE A 224 -4.04 -2.84 -26.72
CA ILE A 224 -2.82 -2.92 -25.89
C ILE A 224 -1.68 -3.59 -26.66
N HIS A 225 -0.45 -3.36 -26.20
CA HIS A 225 0.75 -3.88 -26.84
C HIS A 225 0.87 -5.41 -26.71
N ALA A 226 1.34 -6.09 -27.77
CA ALA A 226 1.43 -7.55 -27.84
C ALA A 226 2.29 -8.19 -26.74
N VAL A 227 3.24 -7.44 -26.15
CA VAL A 227 4.05 -7.91 -25.01
C VAL A 227 3.20 -8.33 -23.80
N LYS A 228 1.99 -7.78 -23.67
CA LYS A 228 1.05 -8.05 -22.57
C LYS A 228 0.22 -9.32 -22.77
N GLN A 229 0.30 -9.99 -23.93
CA GLN A 229 -0.63 -11.07 -24.32
C GLN A 229 -0.63 -12.30 -23.40
N ASN A 230 0.44 -12.52 -22.64
CA ASN A 230 0.61 -13.69 -21.76
C ASN A 230 0.85 -13.27 -20.31
N GLU A 231 0.36 -12.10 -19.89
CA GLU A 231 0.32 -11.78 -18.46
C GLU A 231 -0.73 -12.65 -17.76
N ARG A 232 -0.42 -13.05 -16.52
CA ARG A 232 -1.29 -13.87 -15.67
C ARG A 232 -1.69 -15.22 -16.31
N ASP A 233 -0.73 -15.84 -16.99
CA ASP A 233 -0.92 -17.03 -17.82
C ASP A 233 -1.28 -18.32 -17.06
N LEU A 234 -1.10 -18.36 -15.73
CA LEU A 234 -1.50 -19.49 -14.89
C LEU A 234 -3.02 -19.52 -14.66
N TRP A 235 -3.68 -18.35 -14.61
CA TRP A 235 -5.15 -18.26 -14.45
C TRP A 235 -5.88 -18.42 -15.78
N GLN A 236 -6.73 -19.44 -15.87
CA GLN A 236 -7.52 -19.74 -17.09
C GLN A 236 -8.97 -19.24 -17.04
N GLY A 237 -9.41 -18.64 -15.93
CA GLY A 237 -10.76 -18.08 -15.81
C GLY A 237 -10.90 -16.70 -16.46
N GLU A 238 -12.03 -16.05 -16.20
CA GLU A 238 -12.31 -14.69 -16.68
C GLU A 238 -11.64 -13.62 -15.78
N GLY A 239 -11.67 -12.37 -16.23
CA GLY A 239 -11.24 -11.21 -15.43
C GLY A 239 -12.20 -10.90 -14.28
N GLY A 240 -11.87 -9.85 -13.53
CA GLY A 240 -12.66 -9.40 -12.39
C GLY A 240 -12.46 -10.27 -11.13
N THR A 241 -13.31 -10.07 -10.14
CA THR A 241 -13.30 -10.86 -8.90
C THR A 241 -14.23 -12.06 -9.00
N SER A 242 -13.82 -13.19 -8.42
CA SER A 242 -14.70 -14.37 -8.27
C SER A 242 -14.19 -15.32 -7.18
N ILE A 243 -15.09 -16.15 -6.65
CA ILE A 243 -14.74 -17.19 -5.69
C ILE A 243 -13.86 -18.26 -6.32
N GLU A 244 -14.03 -18.54 -7.61
CA GLU A 244 -13.18 -19.46 -8.36
C GLU A 244 -11.74 -18.94 -8.40
N ARG A 245 -11.56 -17.63 -8.61
CA ARG A 245 -10.25 -16.98 -8.61
C ARG A 245 -9.61 -16.99 -7.24
N TRP A 246 -10.40 -16.74 -6.18
CA TRP A 246 -9.94 -16.86 -4.79
C TRP A 246 -9.48 -18.29 -4.44
N LYS A 247 -10.24 -19.31 -4.85
CA LYS A 247 -9.87 -20.73 -4.68
C LYS A 247 -8.58 -21.06 -5.42
N PHE A 248 -8.41 -20.56 -6.64
CA PHE A 248 -7.17 -20.73 -7.40
C PHE A 248 -5.97 -20.14 -6.65
N TRP A 249 -6.08 -18.93 -6.09
CA TRP A 249 -5.01 -18.32 -5.29
C TRP A 249 -4.65 -19.18 -4.06
N ARG A 250 -5.66 -19.71 -3.37
CA ARG A 250 -5.46 -20.62 -2.24
C ARG A 250 -4.72 -21.89 -2.65
N GLU A 251 -5.15 -22.55 -3.73
CA GLU A 251 -4.48 -23.74 -4.28
C GLU A 251 -3.05 -23.44 -4.72
N ARG A 252 -2.83 -22.26 -5.32
CA ARG A 252 -1.51 -21.79 -5.72
C ARG A 252 -0.59 -21.65 -4.51
N LEU A 253 -1.02 -20.98 -3.45
CA LEU A 253 -0.25 -20.82 -2.21
C LEU A 253 0.02 -22.17 -1.54
N GLN A 254 -0.96 -23.09 -1.53
CA GLN A 254 -0.78 -24.46 -1.05
C GLN A 254 0.33 -25.20 -1.82
N HIS A 255 0.39 -25.04 -3.15
CA HIS A 255 1.47 -25.60 -3.94
C HIS A 255 2.82 -24.95 -3.60
N LEU A 256 2.87 -23.62 -3.54
CA LEU A 256 4.10 -22.87 -3.28
C LEU A 256 4.71 -23.21 -1.92
N GLN A 257 3.92 -23.34 -0.85
CA GLN A 257 4.46 -23.70 0.46
C GLN A 257 5.10 -25.10 0.51
N ASN A 258 4.81 -25.96 -0.47
CA ASN A 258 5.36 -27.33 -0.55
C ASN A 258 6.42 -27.49 -1.65
N ASP A 259 6.74 -26.44 -2.42
CA ASP A 259 7.69 -26.53 -3.52
C ASP A 259 9.15 -26.53 -3.01
N SER A 260 9.80 -27.69 -3.10
CA SER A 260 11.19 -27.88 -2.68
C SER A 260 12.19 -27.02 -3.44
N ASN A 261 11.84 -26.51 -4.62
CA ASN A 261 12.71 -25.66 -5.43
C ASN A 261 12.75 -24.21 -4.94
N LEU A 262 11.80 -23.80 -4.11
CA LEU A 262 11.76 -22.46 -3.53
C LEU A 262 12.69 -22.34 -2.31
N LEU A 263 13.05 -21.11 -1.97
CA LEU A 263 13.73 -20.82 -0.71
C LEU A 263 12.82 -21.12 0.48
N GLY A 264 13.40 -21.49 1.61
CA GLY A 264 12.65 -21.76 2.84
C GLY A 264 11.83 -20.57 3.31
N SER A 265 12.36 -19.36 3.20
CA SER A 265 11.65 -18.11 3.50
C SER A 265 10.45 -17.92 2.57
N THR A 266 10.59 -18.14 1.27
CA THR A 266 9.48 -18.02 0.31
C THR A 266 8.37 -19.03 0.59
N ARG A 267 8.71 -20.27 0.95
CA ARG A 267 7.72 -21.27 1.38
C ARG A 267 6.97 -20.85 2.64
N GLU A 268 7.69 -20.30 3.63
CA GLU A 268 7.08 -19.81 4.87
C GLU A 268 6.15 -18.62 4.60
N THR A 269 6.56 -17.67 3.75
CA THR A 269 5.69 -16.57 3.30
C THR A 269 4.44 -17.09 2.60
N ALA A 270 4.56 -18.12 1.74
CA ALA A 270 3.40 -18.75 1.09
C ALA A 270 2.44 -19.37 2.11
N LYS A 271 2.99 -20.01 3.15
CA LYS A 271 2.21 -20.63 4.23
C LYS A 271 1.48 -19.58 5.06
N ILE A 272 2.15 -18.51 5.49
CA ILE A 272 1.52 -17.41 6.24
C ILE A 272 0.39 -16.78 5.41
N ALA A 273 0.66 -16.52 4.13
CA ALA A 273 -0.34 -15.99 3.20
C ALA A 273 -1.55 -16.93 3.06
N LEU A 274 -1.31 -18.26 2.99
CA LEU A 274 -2.38 -19.25 2.92
C LEU A 274 -3.20 -19.30 4.21
N ASP A 275 -2.55 -19.33 5.37
CA ASP A 275 -3.21 -19.37 6.67
C ASP A 275 -4.11 -18.14 6.88
N ALA A 276 -3.68 -16.98 6.39
CA ALA A 276 -4.48 -15.75 6.40
C ALA A 276 -5.76 -15.82 5.55
N MET A 277 -5.86 -16.75 4.60
CA MET A 277 -7.05 -16.90 3.75
C MET A 277 -8.18 -17.71 4.38
N GLY A 278 -7.96 -18.39 5.52
CA GLY A 278 -8.95 -19.24 6.20
C GLY A 278 -9.29 -20.54 5.48
#